data_AF-A0A7J5DH20-F1
#
_entry.id   AF-A0A7J5DH20-F1
#
_cell.length_a   1.000
_cell.length_b   1.000
_cell.length_c   1.000
_cell.angle_alpha   90.00
_cell.angle_beta   90.00
_cell.angle_gamma   90.00
#
_symmetry.space_group_name_H-M   'P 1'
#
loop_
_entity.id
_entity.type
_entity.pdbx_description
1 polymer ?
#
loop_
_entity_poly.entity_id
_entity_poly.type
_entity_poly.pdbx_seq_one_letter_code
_entity_poly.pdbx_strand_id
1 'polypeptide(L)'
;MSTPETSRFVRLRVEIVLEIDDADAVTRAALDRISDDADMPADERTHAEGAVTEDTAEALAYLVDPFDLVSEVPGVELAQASWSSEPVDYDPDSPDWGVDEDDADEDEEGARG
;
A
#
# COMPACT_ATOMS: atom_id res chain seq x y z
N MET A 1 33.71 -10.33 -3.27
CA MET A 1 32.71 -10.63 -4.31
C MET A 1 31.37 -10.21 -3.76
N SER A 2 30.78 -9.14 -4.27
CA SER A 2 29.38 -8.83 -3.95
C SER A 2 28.52 -9.87 -4.64
N THR A 3 27.68 -10.57 -3.89
CA THR A 3 26.82 -11.61 -4.42
C THR A 3 25.84 -10.98 -5.41
N PRO A 4 25.79 -11.41 -6.68
CA PRO A 4 24.88 -10.84 -7.70
C PRO A 4 23.38 -11.07 -7.40
N GLU A 5 23.07 -11.74 -6.30
CA GLU A 5 21.71 -12.06 -5.85
C GLU A 5 20.91 -10.84 -5.38
N THR A 6 21.57 -9.76 -4.96
CA THR A 6 20.90 -8.53 -4.50
C THR A 6 20.44 -7.64 -5.65
N SER A 7 21.00 -7.81 -6.85
CA SER A 7 20.75 -6.92 -8.01
C SER A 7 19.33 -7.08 -8.63
N ARG A 8 18.57 -8.10 -8.24
CA ARG A 8 17.23 -8.39 -8.79
C ARG A 8 16.07 -7.87 -7.93
N PHE A 9 16.35 -7.48 -6.68
CA PHE A 9 15.31 -6.98 -5.78
C PHE A 9 15.21 -5.48 -5.90
N VAL A 10 14.05 -4.99 -6.31
CA VAL A 10 13.75 -3.56 -6.41
C VAL A 10 12.75 -3.21 -5.32
N ARG A 11 13.07 -2.21 -4.49
CA ARG A 11 12.11 -1.66 -3.51
C ARG A 11 11.31 -0.56 -4.19
N LEU A 12 10.04 -0.81 -4.44
CA LEU A 12 9.09 0.22 -4.89
C LEU A 12 8.52 0.96 -3.66
N ARG A 13 8.59 2.29 -3.66
CA ARG A 13 7.88 3.15 -2.70
C ARG A 13 6.70 3.78 -3.44
N VAL A 14 5.49 3.60 -2.91
CA VAL A 14 4.26 4.11 -3.51
C VAL A 14 3.46 4.85 -2.44
N GLU A 15 2.90 5.99 -2.81
CA GLU A 15 1.91 6.73 -2.04
C GLU A 15 0.63 6.80 -2.87
N ILE A 16 -0.51 6.48 -2.26
CA ILE A 16 -1.80 6.38 -2.93
C ILE A 16 -2.83 7.16 -2.12
N VAL A 17 -3.41 8.19 -2.71
CA VAL A 17 -4.55 8.93 -2.14
C VAL A 17 -5.78 8.64 -2.98
N LEU A 18 -6.88 8.27 -2.32
CA LEU A 18 -8.12 7.84 -2.96
C LEU A 18 -9.27 8.69 -2.43
N GLU A 19 -10.11 9.18 -3.35
CA GLU A 19 -11.40 9.76 -2.98
C GLU A 19 -12.42 8.63 -2.81
N ILE A 20 -13.10 8.61 -1.66
CA ILE A 20 -14.17 7.65 -1.36
C ILE A 20 -15.52 8.36 -1.52
N ASP A 21 -16.20 8.09 -2.64
CA ASP A 21 -17.52 8.66 -2.94
C ASP A 21 -18.66 8.00 -2.13
N ASP A 22 -18.50 6.72 -1.77
CA ASP A 22 -19.50 5.94 -1.01
C ASP A 22 -18.81 5.04 0.04
N ALA A 23 -18.68 5.55 1.26
CA ALA A 23 -18.05 4.85 2.37
C ALA A 23 -18.83 3.59 2.81
N ASP A 24 -20.16 3.65 2.78
CA ASP A 24 -21.03 2.52 3.12
C ASP A 24 -20.85 1.35 2.14
N ALA A 25 -20.64 1.64 0.85
CA ALA A 25 -20.34 0.62 -0.15
C ALA A 25 -19.00 -0.06 0.10
N VAL A 26 -17.97 0.70 0.51
CA VAL A 26 -16.64 0.18 0.86
C VAL A 26 -16.75 -0.75 2.08
N THR A 27 -17.36 -0.29 3.18
CA THR A 27 -17.55 -1.10 4.38
C THR A 27 -18.34 -2.38 4.08
N ARG A 28 -19.41 -2.31 3.27
CA ARG A 28 -20.18 -3.50 2.88
C ARG A 28 -19.35 -4.49 2.09
N ALA A 29 -18.57 -4.02 1.12
CA ALA A 29 -17.70 -4.89 0.34
C ALA A 29 -16.66 -5.60 1.22
N ALA A 30 -16.12 -4.90 2.22
CA ALA A 30 -15.18 -5.48 3.18
C ALA A 30 -15.87 -6.58 4.02
N LEU A 31 -17.06 -6.32 4.55
CA LEU A 31 -17.86 -7.31 5.30
C LEU A 31 -18.23 -8.54 4.45
N ASP A 32 -18.59 -8.34 3.17
CA ASP A 32 -18.87 -9.43 2.24
C ASP A 32 -17.61 -10.29 2.02
N ARG A 33 -16.44 -9.67 1.85
CA ARG A 33 -15.16 -10.38 1.71
C ARG A 33 -14.80 -11.18 2.96
N ILE A 34 -14.95 -10.59 4.15
CA ILE A 34 -14.73 -11.26 5.44
C ILE A 34 -15.66 -12.47 5.62
N SER A 35 -16.91 -12.33 5.17
CA SER A 35 -17.92 -13.38 5.25
C SER A 35 -17.64 -14.55 4.30
N ASP A 36 -17.05 -14.27 3.13
CA ASP A 36 -16.69 -15.27 2.11
C ASP A 36 -15.41 -16.05 2.47
N ASP A 37 -14.55 -15.50 3.33
CA ASP A 37 -13.35 -16.19 3.83
C ASP A 37 -13.73 -17.30 4.82
N ALA A 38 -13.85 -18.52 4.31
CA ALA A 38 -14.20 -19.71 5.09
C ALA A 38 -13.06 -20.23 5.99
N ASP A 39 -11.81 -19.87 5.68
CA ASP A 39 -10.63 -20.33 6.41
C ASP A 39 -10.33 -19.42 7.62
N MET A 40 -10.93 -18.23 7.67
CA MET A 40 -10.80 -17.29 8.78
C MET A 40 -11.42 -17.80 10.10
N PRO A 41 -10.63 -17.88 11.19
CA PRO A 41 -11.11 -18.19 12.55
C PRO A 41 -12.18 -17.21 13.03
N ALA A 42 -13.09 -17.66 13.90
CA ALA A 42 -14.23 -16.85 14.34
C ALA A 42 -13.83 -15.59 15.14
N ASP A 43 -12.83 -15.69 16.01
CA ASP A 43 -12.32 -14.54 16.78
C ASP A 43 -11.68 -13.50 15.85
N GLU A 44 -10.91 -13.97 14.86
CA GLU A 44 -10.29 -13.12 13.84
C GLU A 44 -11.35 -12.44 12.97
N ARG A 45 -12.38 -13.19 12.55
CA ARG A 45 -13.53 -12.66 11.81
C ARG A 45 -14.21 -11.53 12.58
N THR A 46 -14.54 -11.76 13.85
CA THR A 46 -15.20 -10.76 14.70
C THR A 46 -14.34 -9.50 14.84
N HIS A 47 -13.02 -9.66 14.96
CA HIS A 47 -12.10 -8.53 15.04
C HIS A 47 -12.06 -7.74 13.72
N ALA A 48 -11.93 -8.43 12.58
CA ALA A 48 -11.92 -7.82 11.26
C ALA A 48 -13.24 -7.08 10.96
N GLU A 49 -14.39 -7.70 11.25
CA GLU A 49 -15.71 -7.07 11.10
C GLU A 49 -15.82 -5.79 11.93
N GLY A 50 -15.31 -5.81 13.16
CA GLY A 50 -15.24 -4.65 14.03
C GLY A 50 -14.41 -3.52 13.43
N ALA A 51 -13.20 -3.83 12.96
CA ALA A 51 -12.28 -2.85 12.38
C ALA A 51 -12.88 -2.16 11.14
N VAL A 52 -13.37 -2.93 10.17
CA VAL A 52 -13.92 -2.36 8.91
C VAL A 52 -15.23 -1.59 9.11
N THR A 53 -15.94 -1.84 10.21
CA THR A 53 -17.16 -1.10 10.58
C THR A 53 -16.85 0.18 11.34
N GLU A 54 -15.74 0.20 12.10
CA GLU A 54 -15.33 1.36 12.89
C GLU A 54 -14.69 2.45 12.02
N ASP A 55 -13.92 2.05 10.99
CA ASP A 55 -13.16 2.98 10.16
C ASP A 55 -13.14 2.60 8.67
N THR A 56 -13.40 3.57 7.80
CA THR A 56 -13.43 3.35 6.34
C THR A 56 -12.04 3.14 5.76
N ALA A 57 -10.98 3.69 6.35
CA ALA A 57 -9.61 3.42 5.92
C ALA A 57 -9.27 1.95 6.22
N GLU A 58 -9.64 1.42 7.40
CA GLU A 58 -9.50 -0.01 7.71
C GLU A 58 -10.28 -0.90 6.74
N ALA A 59 -11.52 -0.53 6.38
CA ALA A 59 -12.29 -1.23 5.36
C ALA A 59 -11.59 -1.25 4.00
N LEU A 60 -10.97 -0.12 3.61
CA LEU A 60 -10.19 -0.02 2.39
C LEU A 60 -8.93 -0.91 2.47
N ALA A 61 -8.15 -0.83 3.55
CA ALA A 61 -6.96 -1.67 3.72
C ALA A 61 -7.27 -3.16 3.69
N TYR A 62 -8.44 -3.58 4.17
CA TYR A 62 -8.88 -4.97 4.07
C TYR A 62 -9.18 -5.39 2.62
N LEU A 63 -9.63 -4.46 1.77
CA LEU A 63 -10.06 -4.76 0.40
C LEU A 63 -8.93 -4.73 -0.63
N VAL A 64 -7.94 -3.87 -0.46
CA VAL A 64 -6.81 -3.78 -1.39
C VAL A 64 -5.90 -5.00 -1.16
N ASP A 65 -5.44 -5.61 -2.24
CA ASP A 65 -4.43 -6.67 -2.20
C ASP A 65 -3.15 -6.16 -2.90
N PRO A 66 -2.01 -6.07 -2.21
CA PRO A 66 -0.80 -5.51 -2.80
C PRO A 66 -0.18 -6.46 -3.84
N PHE A 67 -0.51 -7.76 -3.80
CA PHE A 67 -0.13 -8.71 -4.83
C PHE A 67 -0.83 -8.36 -6.14
N ASP A 68 -2.13 -8.09 -6.09
CA ASP A 68 -2.93 -7.76 -7.28
C ASP A 68 -2.37 -6.53 -8.00
N LEU A 69 -1.92 -5.51 -7.25
CA LEU A 69 -1.34 -4.27 -7.78
C LEU A 69 -0.09 -4.45 -8.66
N VAL A 70 0.73 -5.47 -8.41
CA VAL A 70 1.96 -5.72 -9.17
C VAL A 70 1.90 -6.99 -10.02
N SER A 71 0.82 -7.78 -9.88
CA SER A 71 0.68 -9.11 -10.48
C SER A 71 0.72 -9.09 -12.02
N GLU A 72 0.30 -7.98 -12.64
CA GLU A 72 0.25 -7.83 -14.10
C GLU A 72 1.61 -7.44 -14.71
N VAL A 73 2.63 -7.14 -13.90
CA VAL A 73 3.96 -6.73 -14.41
C VAL A 73 4.78 -7.96 -14.83
N PRO A 74 5.15 -8.09 -16.13
CA PRO A 74 5.85 -9.28 -16.60
C PRO A 74 7.21 -9.49 -15.91
N GLY A 75 7.42 -10.68 -15.36
CA GLY A 75 8.69 -11.05 -14.71
C GLY A 75 8.85 -10.53 -13.29
N VAL A 76 7.80 -9.99 -12.68
CA VAL A 76 7.77 -9.57 -11.28
C VAL A 76 7.06 -10.61 -10.42
N GLU A 77 7.65 -10.93 -9.28
CA GLU A 77 7.04 -11.73 -8.22
C GLU A 77 7.14 -10.91 -6.92
N LEU A 78 6.01 -10.72 -6.23
CA LEU A 78 5.99 -9.95 -4.98
C LEU A 78 6.67 -10.74 -3.87
N ALA A 79 7.82 -10.25 -3.41
CA ALA A 79 8.57 -10.86 -2.30
C ALA A 79 8.08 -10.40 -0.92
N GLN A 80 7.70 -9.12 -0.80
CA GLN A 80 7.23 -8.51 0.44
C GLN A 80 6.39 -7.28 0.10
N ALA A 81 5.28 -7.09 0.81
CA ALA A 81 4.54 -5.84 0.86
C ALA A 81 4.22 -5.50 2.32
N SER A 82 4.22 -4.21 2.62
CA SER A 82 3.72 -3.66 3.88
C SER A 82 3.11 -2.31 3.57
N TRP A 83 1.94 -2.04 4.12
CA TRP A 83 1.25 -0.77 4.00
C TRP A 83 0.39 -0.50 5.24
N SER A 84 -0.15 0.70 5.29
CA SER A 84 -1.19 1.10 6.21
C SER A 84 -2.11 2.08 5.47
N SER A 85 -3.36 2.14 5.88
CA SER A 85 -4.32 3.14 5.40
C SER A 85 -4.63 4.11 6.53
N GLU A 86 -4.78 5.38 6.20
CA GLU A 86 -5.26 6.39 7.13
C GLU A 86 -6.11 7.43 6.38
N PRO A 87 -7.09 8.05 7.05
CA PRO A 87 -7.78 9.19 6.48
C PRO A 87 -6.82 10.37 6.35
N VAL A 88 -6.92 11.11 5.26
CA VAL A 88 -6.13 12.31 5.06
C VAL A 88 -6.89 13.42 4.34
N ASP A 89 -6.60 14.67 4.72
CA ASP A 89 -7.08 15.86 4.04
C ASP A 89 -6.31 16.05 2.71
N TYR A 90 -6.91 15.61 1.61
CA TYR A 90 -6.31 15.75 0.29
C TYR A 90 -6.21 17.23 -0.12
N ASP A 91 -4.99 17.68 -0.40
CA ASP A 91 -4.69 19.01 -0.96
C ASP A 91 -3.76 18.84 -2.17
N PRO A 92 -4.25 18.97 -3.41
CA PRO A 92 -3.47 18.71 -4.62
C PRO A 92 -2.33 19.72 -4.85
N ASP A 93 -2.40 20.88 -4.20
CA ASP A 93 -1.39 21.93 -4.25
C ASP A 93 -0.38 21.83 -3.08
N SER A 94 -0.54 20.87 -2.16
CA SER A 94 0.33 20.77 -0.98
C SER A 94 1.70 20.22 -1.37
N PRO A 95 2.78 20.89 -0.93
CA PRO A 95 4.16 20.50 -1.24
C PRO A 95 4.60 19.21 -0.54
N ASP A 96 3.84 18.74 0.45
CA ASP A 96 4.14 17.54 1.26
C ASP A 96 3.88 16.23 0.48
N TRP A 97 3.01 16.26 -0.54
CA TRP A 97 2.64 15.12 -1.39
C TRP A 97 3.58 14.88 -2.57
N GLY A 98 4.60 15.73 -2.73
CA GLY A 98 5.64 15.52 -3.73
C GLY A 98 6.53 14.37 -3.29
N VAL A 99 6.64 13.31 -4.09
CA VAL A 99 7.77 12.38 -4.01
C VAL A 99 9.03 13.22 -4.19
N ASP A 100 9.70 13.51 -3.07
CA ASP A 100 10.85 14.40 -2.92
C ASP A 100 11.64 14.64 -4.23
N GLU A 101 11.81 15.91 -4.59
CA GLU A 101 12.83 16.38 -5.54
C GLU A 101 14.27 16.14 -5.02
N ASP A 102 14.44 15.51 -3.85
CA ASP A 102 15.72 15.21 -3.17
C ASP A 102 16.34 13.83 -3.54
N ASP A 103 16.00 13.25 -4.70
CA ASP A 103 16.84 12.23 -5.37
C ASP A 103 17.81 12.89 -6.38
N ALA A 104 18.15 14.17 -6.19
CA ALA A 104 19.32 14.77 -6.81
C ALA A 104 20.56 14.30 -6.04
N ASP A 105 21.18 13.23 -6.53
CA ASP A 105 22.48 12.72 -6.11
C ASP A 105 23.47 13.87 -5.79
N GLU A 106 23.79 14.09 -4.51
CA GLU A 106 25.03 14.75 -4.09
C GLU A 106 26.23 13.79 -4.31
N ASP A 107 26.38 13.27 -5.52
CA ASP A 107 27.67 12.73 -5.99
C ASP A 107 28.49 13.89 -6.55
N GLU A 108 28.97 14.77 -5.66
CA GLU A 108 30.11 15.63 -5.96
C GLU A 108 31.36 14.76 -6.14
N GLU A 109 31.53 14.25 -7.36
CA GLU A 109 32.84 13.87 -7.89
C GLU A 109 33.76 15.10 -7.92
N GLY A 110 34.38 15.40 -6.77
CA GLY A 110 35.50 16.32 -6.65
C GLY A 110 36.79 15.73 -7.22
N ALA A 111 36.83 15.45 -8.52
CA ALA A 111 38.07 15.21 -9.25
C ALA A 111 38.65 16.52 -9.79
N ARG A 112 39.82 16.91 -9.25
CA ARG A 112 40.96 17.64 -9.85
C ARG A 112 41.29 19.03 -9.27
N GLY A 113 42.52 19.10 -8.74
CA GLY A 113 43.33 20.28 -8.46
C GLY A 113 44.72 19.86 -8.03
#